data_AF-A0A1F7A920-F1
#
_entry.id   AF-A0A1F7A920-F1
#
_cell.length_a   1.000
_cell.length_b   1.000
_cell.length_c   1.000
_cell.angle_alpha   90.00
_cell.angle_beta   90.00
_cell.angle_gamma   90.00
#
_symmetry.space_group_name_H-M   'P 1'
#
loop_
_entity.id
_entity.type
_entity.pdbx_description
1 polymer ?
#
loop_
_entity_poly.entity_id
_entity_poly.type
_entity_poly.pdbx_seq_one_letter_code
_entity_poly.pdbx_strand_id
1 'polypeptide(L)'
;MKTRKLLGFTLIELLIVIAIIGILAVAFLPTIMGAPAKGRDAARIADLQKIQKVLINANLEGTDYPASTCITDASFTNYKTALGGKVPVEALASDWKLKAGTLAECNKTYVYVKAPTQAPATSSYSFGLYARMESIKAGNTKCTGLATASDKIANDAVDGDSCYAILTQ
;
A
#
# COMPACT_ATOMS: atom_id res chain seq x y z
N MET A 1 65.72 -16.31 -2.76
CA MET A 1 64.25 -16.23 -2.63
C MET A 1 63.92 -15.28 -1.48
N LYS A 2 63.42 -14.08 -1.75
CA LYS A 2 63.22 -13.01 -0.74
C LYS A 2 61.93 -13.31 0.03
N THR A 3 62.03 -13.83 1.25
CA THR A 3 60.91 -14.11 2.14
C THR A 3 60.29 -12.80 2.61
N ARG A 4 59.03 -12.53 2.25
CA ARG A 4 58.31 -11.35 2.75
C ARG A 4 57.88 -11.62 4.20
N LYS A 5 58.22 -10.71 5.12
CA LYS A 5 57.69 -10.73 6.48
C LYS A 5 56.19 -10.39 6.43
N LEU A 6 55.35 -11.28 6.93
CA LEU A 6 53.95 -10.98 7.25
C LEU A 6 53.95 -10.08 8.49
N LEU A 7 53.58 -8.81 8.32
CA LEU A 7 53.34 -7.89 9.41
C LEU A 7 51.99 -8.28 10.05
N GLY A 8 52.01 -8.66 11.33
CA GLY A 8 50.79 -9.00 12.08
C GLY A 8 50.02 -7.75 12.48
N PHE A 9 48.70 -7.88 12.58
CA PHE A 9 47.80 -6.83 13.07
C PHE A 9 48.05 -6.58 14.57
N THR A 10 48.08 -5.32 14.98
CA THR A 10 48.20 -4.94 16.40
C THR A 10 46.85 -5.03 17.10
N LEU A 11 46.86 -5.30 18.40
CA LEU A 11 45.65 -5.31 19.23
C LEU A 11 44.95 -3.95 19.24
N ILE A 12 45.72 -2.86 19.18
CA ILE A 12 45.16 -1.50 19.15
C ILE A 12 44.47 -1.19 17.82
N GLU A 13 45.00 -1.70 16.70
CA GLU A 13 44.33 -1.56 15.38
C GLU A 13 43.00 -2.31 15.37
N LEU A 14 42.93 -3.51 15.95
CA LEU A 14 41.67 -4.24 16.05
C LEU A 14 40.68 -3.53 17.00
N LEU A 15 41.16 -2.98 18.11
CA LEU A 15 40.34 -2.29 19.11
C LEU A 15 39.69 -1.02 18.54
N ILE A 16 40.43 -0.22 17.78
CA ILE A 16 39.90 1.00 17.16
C ILE A 16 38.84 0.65 16.10
N VAL A 17 39.04 -0.43 15.34
CA VAL A 17 38.07 -0.85 14.32
C VAL A 17 36.72 -1.23 14.92
N ILE A 18 36.71 -2.04 15.98
CA ILE A 18 35.45 -2.42 16.63
C ILE A 18 34.78 -1.21 17.33
N ALA A 19 35.58 -0.27 17.85
CA ALA A 19 35.06 0.97 18.43
C ALA A 19 34.37 1.84 17.38
N ILE A 20 34.98 2.02 16.20
CA ILE A 20 34.39 2.80 15.09
C ILE A 20 33.14 2.10 14.55
N ILE A 21 33.16 0.78 14.34
CA ILE A 21 31.99 0.02 13.89
C ILE A 21 30.85 0.15 14.91
N GLY A 22 31.13 0.11 16.21
CA GLY A 22 30.14 0.30 17.27
C GLY A 22 29.45 1.67 17.22
N ILE A 23 30.23 2.75 17.04
CA ILE A 23 29.70 4.12 16.95
C ILE A 23 28.83 4.28 15.69
N LEU A 24 29.31 3.80 14.54
CA LEU A 24 28.57 3.89 13.28
C LEU A 24 27.29 3.06 13.33
N ALA A 25 27.32 1.84 13.88
CA ALA A 25 26.15 0.96 13.97
C ALA A 25 24.97 1.61 14.73
N VAL A 26 25.25 2.34 15.82
CA VAL A 26 24.22 3.03 16.61
C VAL A 26 23.53 4.14 15.79
N ALA A 27 24.27 4.85 14.94
CA ALA A 27 23.74 5.93 14.12
C ALA A 27 22.81 5.46 12.98
N PHE A 28 22.96 4.21 12.49
CA PHE A 28 22.20 3.68 11.35
C PHE A 28 20.89 2.96 11.72
N LEU A 29 20.68 2.60 12.99
CA LEU A 29 19.45 1.88 13.43
C LEU A 29 18.12 2.61 13.13
N PRO A 30 17.99 3.94 13.33
CA PRO A 30 16.69 4.61 13.21
C PRO A 30 16.10 4.62 11.79
N THR A 31 16.94 4.54 10.74
CA THR A 31 16.53 4.71 9.34
C THR A 31 15.93 3.46 8.71
N ILE A 32 16.18 2.27 9.27
CA ILE A 32 15.77 0.99 8.66
C ILE A 32 14.35 0.58 9.05
N MET A 33 13.83 1.04 10.19
CA MET A 33 12.55 0.55 10.74
C MET A 33 11.31 0.93 9.91
N GLY A 34 11.33 2.04 9.17
CA GLY A 34 10.18 2.52 8.40
C GLY A 34 10.24 2.30 6.88
N ALA A 35 11.36 1.83 6.34
CA ALA A 35 11.56 1.70 4.89
C ALA A 35 10.68 0.61 4.24
N PRO A 36 10.52 -0.59 4.85
CA PRO A 36 9.67 -1.64 4.27
C PRO A 36 8.19 -1.25 4.18
N ALA A 37 7.66 -0.54 5.20
CA ALA A 37 6.27 -0.08 5.22
C ALA A 37 5.98 0.88 4.06
N LYS A 38 6.88 1.85 3.82
CA LYS A 38 6.78 2.79 2.69
C LYS A 38 6.83 2.08 1.33
N GLY A 39 7.68 1.07 1.19
CA GLY A 39 7.77 0.27 -0.04
C GLY A 39 6.47 -0.46 -0.36
N ARG A 40 5.79 -1.00 0.67
CA ARG A 40 4.50 -1.68 0.50
C ARG A 40 3.36 -0.71 0.24
N ASP A 41 3.33 0.41 0.94
CA ASP A 41 2.39 1.49 0.66
C ASP A 41 2.49 1.97 -0.80
N ALA A 42 3.72 2.13 -1.32
CA ALA A 42 3.92 2.46 -2.73
C ALA A 42 3.41 1.36 -3.68
N ALA A 43 3.61 0.08 -3.33
CA ALA A 43 3.07 -1.04 -4.10
C ALA A 43 1.53 -1.05 -4.11
N ARG A 44 0.87 -0.83 -2.95
CA ARG A 44 -0.60 -0.74 -2.85
C ARG A 44 -1.15 0.36 -3.76
N ILE A 45 -0.54 1.54 -3.75
CA ILE A 45 -0.95 2.65 -4.61
C ILE A 45 -0.82 2.27 -6.09
N ALA A 46 0.30 1.66 -6.48
CA ALA A 46 0.52 1.21 -7.85
C ALA A 46 -0.50 0.14 -8.29
N ASP A 47 -0.86 -0.79 -7.40
CA ASP A 47 -1.87 -1.81 -7.66
C ASP A 47 -3.26 -1.20 -7.90
N LEU A 48 -3.67 -0.26 -7.05
CA LEU A 48 -4.95 0.45 -7.24
C LEU A 48 -5.00 1.22 -8.56
N GLN A 49 -3.91 1.88 -8.95
CA GLN A 49 -3.81 2.56 -10.24
C GLN A 49 -3.90 1.59 -11.42
N LYS A 50 -3.27 0.41 -11.31
CA LYS A 50 -3.36 -0.64 -12.33
C LYS A 50 -4.81 -1.13 -12.47
N ILE A 51 -5.48 -1.38 -11.35
CA ILE A 51 -6.88 -1.81 -11.32
C ILE A 51 -7.78 -0.73 -11.93
N GLN A 52 -7.59 0.54 -11.56
CA GLN A 52 -8.35 1.66 -12.12
C GLN A 52 -8.27 1.67 -13.65
N LYS A 53 -7.06 1.59 -14.21
CA LYS A 53 -6.84 1.58 -15.66
C LYS A 53 -7.57 0.41 -16.33
N VAL A 54 -7.49 -0.79 -15.76
CA VAL A 54 -8.17 -1.96 -16.30
C VAL A 54 -9.69 -1.79 -16.27
N LEU A 55 -10.24 -1.29 -15.17
CA LEU A 55 -11.68 -1.07 -15.04
C LEU A 55 -12.19 -0.03 -16.05
N ILE A 56 -11.47 1.07 -16.22
CA ILE A 56 -11.83 2.11 -17.20
C ILE A 56 -11.75 1.54 -18.61
N ASN A 57 -10.66 0.87 -18.98
CA ASN A 57 -10.50 0.30 -20.32
C ASN A 57 -11.57 -0.75 -20.64
N ALA A 58 -11.86 -1.65 -19.70
CA ALA A 58 -12.90 -2.66 -19.87
C ALA A 58 -14.29 -2.02 -20.02
N ASN A 59 -14.56 -0.91 -19.33
CA ASN A 59 -15.81 -0.17 -19.49
C ASN A 59 -15.94 0.51 -20.85
N LEU A 60 -14.84 1.06 -21.39
CA LEU A 60 -14.80 1.58 -22.76
C LEU A 60 -15.06 0.48 -23.81
N GLU A 61 -14.69 -0.76 -23.51
CA GLU A 61 -14.96 -1.95 -24.32
C GLU A 61 -16.37 -2.54 -24.10
N GLY A 62 -17.20 -1.92 -23.26
CA GLY A 62 -18.59 -2.32 -23.02
C GLY A 62 -18.79 -3.31 -21.87
N THR A 63 -17.77 -3.56 -21.04
CA THR A 63 -17.90 -4.37 -19.82
C THR A 63 -18.39 -3.49 -18.67
N ASP A 64 -19.51 -3.87 -18.04
CA ASP A 64 -20.00 -3.18 -16.85
C ASP A 64 -18.98 -3.22 -15.72
N TYR A 65 -19.00 -2.23 -14.82
CA TYR A 65 -18.16 -2.25 -13.63
C TYR A 65 -18.54 -3.40 -12.66
N PRO A 66 -17.59 -3.88 -11.83
CA PRO A 66 -17.87 -4.93 -10.85
C PRO A 66 -19.01 -4.55 -9.90
N ALA A 67 -19.74 -5.55 -9.41
CA ALA A 67 -20.76 -5.35 -8.37
C ALA A 67 -20.27 -5.73 -6.95
N SER A 68 -19.12 -6.42 -6.84
CA SER A 68 -18.56 -6.91 -5.57
C SER A 68 -17.76 -5.85 -4.84
N THR A 69 -17.91 -5.78 -3.52
CA THR A 69 -17.18 -4.84 -2.66
C THR A 69 -15.71 -5.19 -2.45
N CYS A 70 -15.34 -6.47 -2.55
CA CYS A 70 -13.94 -6.89 -2.40
C CYS A 70 -13.34 -7.21 -3.77
N ILE A 71 -12.07 -6.86 -3.95
CA ILE A 71 -11.28 -7.17 -5.14
C ILE A 71 -10.58 -8.52 -4.93
N THR A 72 -11.27 -9.57 -5.34
CA THR A 72 -10.77 -10.96 -5.33
C THR A 72 -10.75 -11.53 -6.76
N ASP A 73 -10.02 -12.62 -6.94
CA ASP A 73 -10.05 -13.37 -8.21
C ASP A 73 -11.48 -13.77 -8.59
N ALA A 74 -12.35 -14.14 -7.65
CA ALA A 74 -13.72 -14.52 -7.98
C ALA A 74 -14.53 -13.33 -8.53
N SER A 75 -14.46 -12.20 -7.83
CA SER A 75 -15.20 -10.97 -8.15
C SER A 75 -14.72 -10.23 -9.40
N PHE A 76 -13.47 -10.43 -9.82
CA PHE A 76 -12.84 -9.71 -10.92
C PHE A 76 -12.49 -10.64 -12.09
N THR A 77 -13.21 -11.75 -12.25
CA THR A 77 -12.95 -12.77 -13.27
C THR A 77 -12.83 -12.18 -14.69
N ASN A 78 -13.70 -11.23 -15.06
CA ASN A 78 -13.67 -10.58 -16.38
C ASN A 78 -12.45 -9.68 -16.60
N TYR A 79 -11.75 -9.27 -15.54
CA TYR A 79 -10.62 -8.33 -15.61
C TYR A 79 -9.26 -9.01 -15.41
N LYS A 80 -9.22 -10.30 -15.07
CA LYS A 80 -7.97 -11.03 -14.79
C LYS A 80 -6.99 -10.96 -15.94
N THR A 81 -7.46 -11.15 -17.17
CA THR A 81 -6.60 -11.16 -18.36
C THR A 81 -5.88 -9.82 -18.51
N ALA A 82 -6.61 -8.71 -18.39
CA ALA A 82 -6.03 -7.37 -18.45
C ALA A 82 -5.13 -7.04 -17.24
N LEU A 83 -5.32 -7.72 -16.10
CA LEU A 83 -4.45 -7.62 -14.93
C LEU A 83 -3.20 -8.53 -14.99
N GLY A 84 -3.05 -9.37 -16.01
CA GLY A 84 -1.93 -10.30 -16.14
C GLY A 84 -2.16 -11.67 -15.50
N GLY A 85 -3.42 -12.10 -15.38
CA GLY A 85 -3.84 -13.44 -14.97
C GLY A 85 -4.30 -13.57 -13.51
N LYS A 86 -3.88 -12.67 -12.62
CA LYS A 86 -4.31 -12.61 -11.21
C LYS A 86 -4.59 -11.19 -10.77
N VAL A 87 -5.57 -11.01 -9.88
CA VAL A 87 -5.74 -9.70 -9.25
C VAL A 87 -4.53 -9.39 -8.35
N PRO A 88 -4.05 -8.14 -8.31
CA PRO A 88 -3.07 -7.74 -7.33
C PRO A 88 -3.62 -7.96 -5.91
N VAL A 89 -2.77 -8.53 -5.06
CA VAL A 89 -3.07 -8.78 -3.65
C VAL A 89 -1.98 -8.15 -2.81
N GLU A 90 -2.34 -7.68 -1.62
CA GLU A 90 -1.37 -7.00 -0.77
C GLU A 90 -0.19 -7.91 -0.37
N ALA A 91 1.01 -7.33 -0.31
CA ALA A 91 2.26 -8.04 -0.08
C ALA A 91 2.56 -8.37 1.41
N LEU A 92 1.55 -8.48 2.29
CA LEU A 92 1.76 -8.67 3.74
C LEU A 92 0.84 -9.67 4.45
N ALA A 93 1.26 -10.02 5.67
CA ALA A 93 0.87 -11.16 6.52
C ALA A 93 -0.62 -11.34 6.87
N SER A 94 -0.89 -12.48 7.51
CA SER A 94 -2.14 -13.24 7.63
C SER A 94 -3.43 -12.52 8.06
N ASP A 95 -3.39 -11.31 8.61
CA ASP A 95 -4.51 -10.73 9.36
C ASP A 95 -4.90 -9.30 8.94
N TRP A 96 -4.34 -8.80 7.84
CA TRP A 96 -4.75 -7.51 7.32
C TRP A 96 -6.17 -7.58 6.72
N LYS A 97 -7.07 -6.77 7.28
CA LYS A 97 -8.45 -6.60 6.81
C LYS A 97 -8.73 -5.12 6.66
N LEU A 98 -9.29 -4.73 5.52
CA LEU A 98 -9.89 -3.41 5.36
C LEU A 98 -11.40 -3.54 5.64
N LYS A 99 -11.86 -2.79 6.64
CA LYS A 99 -13.29 -2.60 6.93
C LYS A 99 -13.62 -1.14 6.64
N ALA A 100 -14.60 -0.93 5.77
CA ALA A 100 -14.88 0.37 5.19
C ALA A 100 -16.28 0.84 5.58
N GLY A 101 -16.43 1.38 6.79
CA GLY A 101 -17.75 1.69 7.35
C GLY A 101 -18.62 0.43 7.51
N THR A 102 -19.81 0.42 6.90
CA THR A 102 -20.74 -0.73 6.89
C THR A 102 -20.45 -1.74 5.78
N LEU A 103 -19.43 -1.51 4.95
CA LEU A 103 -19.07 -2.41 3.87
C LEU A 103 -18.47 -3.72 4.39
N ALA A 104 -18.56 -4.75 3.55
CA ALA A 104 -17.98 -6.07 3.84
C ALA A 104 -16.48 -5.96 4.13
N GLU A 105 -16.01 -6.76 5.10
CA GLU A 105 -14.58 -6.85 5.41
C GLU A 105 -13.84 -7.61 4.31
N CYS A 106 -12.87 -6.94 3.68
CA CYS A 106 -12.05 -7.54 2.62
C CYS A 106 -10.73 -8.03 3.22
N ASN A 107 -10.57 -9.36 3.27
CA ASN A 107 -9.37 -10.01 3.81
C ASN A 107 -8.27 -10.01 2.75
N LYS A 108 -7.10 -9.42 3.06
CA LYS A 108 -5.92 -9.32 2.15
C LYS A 108 -6.20 -8.76 0.76
N THR A 109 -7.33 -8.07 0.59
CA THR A 109 -7.83 -7.62 -0.70
C THR A 109 -8.28 -6.18 -0.61
N TYR A 110 -8.10 -5.45 -1.71
CA TYR A 110 -8.53 -4.07 -1.84
C TYR A 110 -10.06 -3.98 -1.83
N VAL A 111 -10.58 -2.84 -1.39
CA VAL A 111 -12.02 -2.55 -1.41
C VAL A 111 -12.37 -1.80 -2.69
N TYR A 112 -13.46 -2.21 -3.31
CA TYR A 112 -14.13 -1.57 -4.42
C TYR A 112 -15.51 -1.08 -3.96
N VAL A 113 -15.90 0.13 -4.36
CA VAL A 113 -17.24 0.65 -4.13
C VAL A 113 -17.81 1.10 -5.46
N LYS A 114 -18.93 0.50 -5.88
CA LYS A 114 -19.69 0.98 -7.03
C LYS A 114 -20.42 2.25 -6.63
N ALA A 115 -20.31 3.29 -7.45
CA ALA A 115 -20.99 4.56 -7.28
C ALA A 115 -20.97 5.07 -5.83
N PRO A 116 -19.78 5.34 -5.24
CA PRO A 116 -19.71 5.86 -3.89
C PRO A 116 -20.51 7.17 -3.83
N THR A 117 -21.52 7.19 -2.96
CA THR A 117 -22.29 8.40 -2.69
C THR A 117 -21.35 9.47 -2.15
N GLN A 118 -21.62 10.74 -2.36
CA GLN A 118 -20.63 11.77 -2.05
C GLN A 118 -20.92 12.57 -0.80
N ALA A 119 -19.83 13.07 -0.20
CA ALA A 119 -19.74 14.50 0.09
C ALA A 119 -18.66 15.15 -0.82
N PRO A 120 -18.91 16.36 -1.37
CA PRO A 120 -20.16 17.13 -1.36
C PRO A 120 -21.14 16.60 -2.41
N ALA A 121 -22.45 16.72 -2.21
CA ALA A 121 -23.53 16.06 -2.98
C ALA A 121 -23.63 16.31 -4.52
N THR A 122 -22.61 16.89 -5.17
CA THR A 122 -22.67 17.46 -6.53
C THR A 122 -21.86 16.75 -7.62
N SER A 123 -20.91 15.91 -7.27
CA SER A 123 -20.16 14.99 -8.15
C SER A 123 -20.80 13.58 -8.20
N SER A 124 -20.72 12.96 -9.36
CA SER A 124 -21.11 11.57 -9.55
C SER A 124 -19.85 10.78 -9.82
N TYR A 125 -19.53 9.83 -8.95
CA TYR A 125 -18.44 8.89 -9.18
C TYR A 125 -19.01 7.58 -9.74
N SER A 126 -18.38 7.03 -10.77
CA SER A 126 -18.68 5.68 -11.26
C SER A 126 -18.24 4.61 -10.26
N PHE A 127 -17.05 4.74 -9.68
CA PHE A 127 -16.54 3.83 -8.65
C PHE A 127 -15.41 4.42 -7.81
N GLY A 128 -15.16 3.81 -6.65
CA GLY A 128 -14.04 4.09 -5.76
C GLY A 128 -13.20 2.83 -5.49
N LEU A 129 -11.89 3.00 -5.40
CA LEU A 129 -10.92 1.97 -5.04
C LEU A 129 -10.17 2.37 -3.77
N TYR A 130 -9.99 1.44 -2.83
CA TYR A 130 -9.44 1.75 -1.53
C TYR A 130 -8.44 0.70 -1.05
N ALA A 131 -7.35 1.18 -0.44
CA ALA A 131 -6.35 0.38 0.26
C ALA A 131 -6.04 1.03 1.61
N ARG A 132 -5.82 0.22 2.65
CA ARG A 132 -5.30 0.71 3.93
C ARG A 132 -3.80 0.93 3.83
N MET A 133 -3.33 2.03 4.40
CA MET A 133 -1.92 2.39 4.43
C MET A 133 -1.32 2.06 5.79
N GLU A 134 -0.06 1.65 5.80
CA GLU A 134 0.69 1.45 7.05
C GLU A 134 1.22 2.77 7.59
N SER A 135 1.55 3.71 6.71
CA SER A 135 1.97 5.06 7.05
C SER A 135 0.82 6.05 6.88
N ILE A 136 0.61 6.89 7.90
CA ILE A 136 -0.35 8.01 7.83
C ILE A 136 -0.05 8.91 6.63
N LYS A 137 1.23 9.13 6.33
CA LYS A 137 1.68 10.00 5.24
C LYS A 137 1.34 9.49 3.85
N ALA A 138 1.00 8.21 3.71
CA ALA A 138 0.68 7.60 2.44
C ALA A 138 -0.84 7.57 2.17
N GLY A 139 -1.68 7.84 3.18
CA GLY A 139 -3.13 7.93 3.03
C GLY A 139 -3.59 9.32 2.54
N ASN A 140 -4.75 9.35 1.89
CA ASN A 140 -5.44 10.58 1.47
C ASN A 140 -6.88 10.68 2.00
N THR A 141 -7.40 9.61 2.61
CA THR A 141 -8.76 9.50 3.14
C THR A 141 -8.77 8.67 4.41
N LYS A 142 -9.76 8.88 5.29
CA LYS A 142 -9.95 7.97 6.44
C LYS A 142 -10.46 6.63 5.93
N CYS A 143 -10.14 5.54 6.62
CA CYS A 143 -10.72 4.24 6.29
C CYS A 143 -12.20 4.14 6.72
N THR A 144 -12.66 5.06 7.58
CA THR A 144 -14.08 5.28 7.84
C THR A 144 -14.78 5.82 6.61
N GLY A 145 -16.05 5.44 6.46
CA GLY A 145 -16.93 6.12 5.50
C GLY A 145 -16.62 5.90 4.03
N LEU A 146 -15.82 4.92 3.58
CA LEU A 146 -15.45 4.77 2.15
C LEU A 146 -16.62 4.60 1.18
N ALA A 147 -17.80 4.20 1.65
CA ALA A 147 -19.03 4.21 0.84
C ALA A 147 -19.52 5.63 0.48
N THR A 148 -18.98 6.62 1.19
CA THR A 148 -19.25 8.04 1.09
C THR A 148 -17.92 8.74 0.75
N ALA A 149 -17.80 9.45 -0.37
CA ALA A 149 -16.55 10.12 -0.80
C ALA A 149 -16.10 11.29 0.12
N SER A 150 -16.53 11.28 1.37
CA SER A 150 -16.68 12.42 2.27
C SER A 150 -15.47 12.67 3.16
N ASP A 151 -14.63 11.67 3.41
CA ASP A 151 -13.62 11.71 4.47
C ASP A 151 -12.20 12.00 3.94
N LYS A 152 -12.01 13.12 3.23
CA LYS A 152 -10.66 13.61 2.87
C LYS A 152 -9.88 13.90 4.17
N ILE A 153 -8.75 13.24 4.40
CA ILE A 153 -7.97 13.42 5.64
C ILE A 153 -7.45 14.86 5.72
N ALA A 154 -7.90 15.60 6.73
CA ALA A 154 -7.09 16.65 7.33
C ALA A 154 -5.92 15.97 8.06
N ASN A 155 -4.75 16.63 8.16
CA ASN A 155 -3.48 16.05 8.63
C ASN A 155 -3.44 15.56 10.11
N ASP A 156 -4.54 15.09 10.68
CA ASP A 156 -4.74 14.68 12.09
C ASP A 156 -5.13 13.21 12.28
N ALA A 157 -4.95 12.36 11.26
CA ALA A 157 -5.31 10.94 11.35
C ALA A 157 -4.57 10.21 12.48
N VAL A 158 -5.34 9.50 13.32
CA VAL A 158 -4.85 8.63 14.39
C VAL A 158 -4.24 7.36 13.77
N ASP A 159 -3.17 6.84 14.38
CA ASP A 159 -2.48 5.63 13.93
C ASP A 159 -3.46 4.49 13.57
N GLY A 160 -3.43 4.06 12.30
CA GLY A 160 -4.15 2.87 11.83
C GLY A 160 -5.45 3.12 11.03
N ASP A 161 -5.92 4.37 10.89
CA ASP A 161 -7.15 4.71 10.14
C ASP A 161 -6.88 5.47 8.81
N SER A 162 -5.63 5.41 8.31
CA SER A 162 -5.26 6.01 7.03
C SER A 162 -5.47 5.06 5.86
N CYS A 163 -6.28 5.49 4.89
CA CYS A 163 -6.52 4.80 3.65
C CYS A 163 -6.11 5.66 2.45
N TYR A 164 -5.80 5.00 1.35
CA TYR A 164 -5.64 5.63 0.05
C TYR A 164 -6.85 5.29 -0.81
N ALA A 165 -7.52 6.32 -1.31
CA ALA A 165 -8.67 6.23 -2.19
C ALA A 165 -8.37 6.80 -3.57
N ILE A 166 -8.86 6.11 -4.59
CA ILE A 166 -8.98 6.61 -5.96
C ILE A 166 -10.46 6.63 -6.31
N LEU A 167 -10.99 7.82 -6.60
CA LEU A 167 -12.37 8.01 -7.04
C LEU A 167 -12.37 8.31 -8.53
N THR A 168 -13.17 7.58 -9.30
CA THR A 168 -13.28 7.72 -10.76
C THR A 168 -14.68 8.17 -11.11
N GLN A 169 -14.78 9.19 -11.96
CA GLN A 169 -16.06 9.68 -12.52
C GLN A 169 -16.48 8.85 -13.71
#